data_AF-A0A357IRZ0-F1
#
_entry.id   AF-A0A357IRZ0-F1
#
_cell.length_a   1.000
_cell.length_b   1.000
_cell.length_c   1.000
_cell.angle_alpha   90.00
_cell.angle_beta   90.00
_cell.angle_gamma   90.00
#
_symmetry.space_group_name_H-M   'P 1'
#
loop_
_entity.id
_entity.type
_entity.pdbx_description
1 polymer ?
#
loop_
_entity_poly.entity_id
_entity_poly.type
_entity_poly.pdbx_seq_one_letter_code
_entity_poly.pdbx_strand_id
1 'polypeptide(L)'
;MEEENPLVRFVESSFLAEVLRREDVNDVSFNGEAFFAEGSSTGRERLPLEESKEEVGSFLRQIANLSERQFSYLSPILDVSFGRYRLCACFLSLTRVKDQKSYSFSLR
;
A
#
# COMPACT_ATOMS: atom_id res chain seq x y z
N MET A 1 18.86 9.66 -19.75
CA MET A 1 18.38 9.72 -18.36
C MET A 1 16.99 9.12 -18.39
N GLU A 2 16.81 7.92 -17.86
CA GLU A 2 15.46 7.38 -17.69
C GLU A 2 14.70 8.35 -16.77
N GLU A 3 13.56 8.84 -17.21
CA GLU A 3 12.68 9.65 -16.37
C GLU A 3 12.27 8.80 -15.17
N GLU A 4 12.66 9.26 -13.98
CA GLU A 4 12.36 8.62 -12.71
C GLU A 4 10.84 8.54 -12.55
N ASN A 5 10.29 7.33 -12.45
CA ASN A 5 8.84 7.13 -12.40
C ASN A 5 8.27 7.83 -11.15
N PRO A 6 7.41 8.86 -11.29
CA PRO A 6 6.94 9.67 -10.17
C PRO A 6 6.17 8.86 -9.13
N LEU A 7 5.53 7.76 -9.55
CA LEU A 7 4.85 6.84 -8.66
C LEU A 7 5.81 5.99 -7.84
N VAL A 8 6.90 5.49 -8.45
CA VAL A 8 7.97 4.78 -7.73
C VAL A 8 8.57 5.69 -6.67
N ARG A 9 8.95 6.92 -7.07
CA ARG A 9 9.49 7.91 -6.14
C ARG A 9 8.53 8.24 -5.00
N PHE A 10 7.24 8.40 -5.29
CA PHE A 10 6.23 8.64 -4.27
C PHE A 10 6.18 7.51 -3.23
N VAL A 11 6.12 6.26 -3.67
CA VAL A 11 6.06 5.09 -2.79
C VAL A 11 7.34 4.93 -1.97
N GLU A 12 8.51 5.07 -2.60
CA GLU A 12 9.81 4.94 -1.92
C GLU A 12 10.13 6.11 -0.96
N SER A 13 9.40 7.23 -1.07
CA SER A 13 9.46 8.37 -0.14
C SER A 13 8.34 8.39 0.92
N SER A 14 7.44 7.40 0.92
CA SER A 14 6.29 7.33 1.82
C SER A 14 6.66 6.81 3.21
N PHE A 15 5.65 6.64 4.08
CA PHE A 15 5.83 5.98 5.38
C PHE A 15 6.33 4.53 5.27
N LEU A 16 6.26 3.91 4.08
CA LEU A 16 6.83 2.59 3.83
C LEU A 16 8.33 2.59 3.52
N ALA A 17 8.96 3.77 3.39
CA ALA A 17 10.33 3.91 2.88
C ALA A 17 11.37 3.04 3.62
N GLU A 18 11.35 3.04 4.96
CA GLU A 18 12.29 2.22 5.74
C GLU A 18 12.06 0.72 5.55
N VAL A 19 10.80 0.30 5.44
CA VAL A 19 10.44 -1.11 5.27
C VAL A 19 10.85 -1.59 3.88
N LEU A 20 10.63 -0.77 2.84
CA LEU A 20 10.96 -1.09 1.45
C LEU A 20 12.47 -1.10 1.16
N ARG A 21 13.30 -0.54 2.05
CA ARG A 21 14.76 -0.62 1.98
C ARG A 21 15.32 -1.94 2.51
N ARG A 22 14.53 -2.71 3.25
CA ARG A 22 14.98 -3.98 3.80
C ARG A 22 15.06 -5.03 2.70
N GLU A 23 16.24 -5.62 2.53
CA GLU A 23 16.47 -6.65 1.51
C GLU A 23 15.70 -7.95 1.78
N ASP A 24 15.34 -8.21 3.05
CA ASP A 24 14.61 -9.43 3.41
C ASP A 24 13.12 -9.36 3.08
N VAL A 25 12.55 -8.16 2.91
CA VAL A 25 11.10 -7.94 2.75
C VAL A 25 10.67 -8.11 1.30
N ASN A 26 9.68 -8.99 1.07
CA ASN A 26 9.09 -9.23 -0.25
C ASN A 26 7.72 -8.59 -0.41
N ASP A 27 6.93 -8.52 0.67
CA ASP A 27 5.59 -7.96 0.63
C ASP A 27 5.36 -7.08 1.86
N VAL A 28 4.60 -5.99 1.69
CA VAL A 28 4.09 -5.13 2.75
C VAL A 28 2.58 -5.02 2.62
N SER A 29 1.85 -5.15 3.72
CA SER A 29 0.38 -5.11 3.70
C SER A 29 -0.21 -4.34 4.86
N PHE A 30 -1.39 -3.79 4.64
CA PHE A 30 -2.25 -3.20 5.67
C PHE A 30 -3.60 -3.91 5.63
N ASN A 31 -4.00 -4.51 6.75
CA ASN A 31 -5.24 -5.29 6.83
C ASN A 31 -6.47 -4.46 7.25
N GLY A 32 -6.32 -3.14 7.36
CA GLY A 32 -7.34 -2.25 7.87
C GLY A 32 -7.18 -1.85 9.34
N GLU A 33 -6.20 -2.39 10.05
CA GLU A 33 -5.87 -2.04 11.43
C GLU A 33 -4.36 -1.97 11.69
N ALA A 34 -3.58 -2.88 11.11
CA ALA A 34 -2.15 -2.94 11.32
C ALA A 34 -1.39 -3.23 10.01
N PHE A 35 -0.13 -2.81 10.01
CA PHE A 35 0.81 -3.09 8.94
C PHE A 35 1.59 -4.36 9.22
N PHE A 36 1.91 -5.09 8.15
CA PHE A 36 2.68 -6.31 8.18
C PHE A 36 3.71 -6.32 7.06
N ALA A 37 4.88 -6.89 7.32
CA ALA A 37 5.83 -7.28 6.30
C ALA A 37 5.90 -8.81 6.22
N GLU A 38 6.12 -9.34 5.02
CA GLU A 38 6.49 -10.73 4.80
C GLU A 38 7.93 -10.76 4.29
N GLY A 39 8.82 -11.32 5.09
CA GLY A 39 10.23 -11.47 4.71
C GLY A 39 10.59 -12.89 4.30
N SER A 40 11.58 -13.01 3.41
CA SER A 40 12.10 -14.29 2.90
C SER A 40 12.68 -15.18 4.00
N SER A 41 13.32 -14.58 5.00
CA SER A 41 13.93 -15.29 6.15
C SER A 41 13.15 -15.15 7.45
N THR A 42 12.33 -14.10 7.58
CA THR A 42 11.65 -13.72 8.83
C THR A 42 10.17 -14.13 8.84
N GLY A 43 9.59 -14.45 7.68
CA GLY A 43 8.17 -14.72 7.53
C GLY A 43 7.31 -13.48 7.82
N ARG A 44 6.07 -13.69 8.23
CA ARG A 44 5.14 -12.61 8.56
C ARG A 44 5.47 -11.96 9.89
N GLU A 45 5.67 -10.64 9.88
CA GLU A 45 5.81 -9.84 11.09
C GLU A 45 4.93 -8.59 11.07
N ARG A 46 4.59 -8.09 12.26
CA ARG A 46 3.85 -6.83 12.43
C ARG A 46 4.84 -5.67 12.45
N LEU A 47 4.54 -4.62 11.70
CA LEU A 47 5.36 -3.41 11.64
C LEU A 47 4.92 -2.39 12.71
N PRO A 48 5.85 -1.62 13.29
CA PRO A 48 5.57 -0.56 14.25
C PRO A 48 5.17 0.76 13.55
N LEU A 49 4.29 0.64 12.56
CA LEU A 49 3.72 1.76 11.79
C LEU A 49 2.40 2.19 12.43
N GLU A 50 2.18 3.50 12.56
CA GLU A 50 1.06 4.11 13.32
C GLU A 50 0.10 4.91 12.45
N GLU A 51 0.24 4.84 11.12
CA GLU A 51 -0.55 5.58 10.16
C GLU A 51 -2.02 5.23 10.27
N SER A 52 -2.84 6.28 10.33
CA SER A 52 -4.29 6.21 10.40
C SER A 52 -4.90 5.64 9.11
N LYS A 53 -6.16 5.19 9.21
CA LYS A 53 -6.93 4.71 8.04
C LYS A 53 -7.07 5.82 6.98
N GLU A 54 -7.15 7.06 7.42
CA GLU A 54 -7.25 8.26 6.59
C GLU A 54 -5.96 8.54 5.82
N GLU A 55 -4.80 8.36 6.46
CA GLU A 55 -3.47 8.45 5.84
C GLU A 55 -3.27 7.35 4.80
N VAL A 56 -3.61 6.10 5.16
CA VAL A 56 -3.59 4.98 4.19
C VAL A 56 -4.52 5.25 3.01
N GLY A 57 -5.74 5.73 3.26
CA GLY A 57 -6.67 6.09 2.19
C GLY A 57 -6.13 7.18 1.27
N SER A 58 -5.42 8.17 1.82
CA SER A 58 -4.81 9.26 1.06
C SER A 58 -3.61 8.77 0.24
N PHE A 59 -2.78 7.89 0.81
CA PHE A 59 -1.71 7.20 0.10
C PHE A 59 -2.23 6.42 -1.11
N LEU A 60 -3.25 5.59 -0.93
CA LEU A 60 -3.84 4.79 -2.01
C LEU A 60 -4.47 5.66 -3.11
N ARG A 61 -5.15 6.76 -2.74
CA ARG A 61 -5.68 7.73 -3.71
C ARG A 61 -4.56 8.39 -4.52
N GLN A 62 -3.45 8.76 -3.87
CA GLN A 62 -2.34 9.36 -4.57
C GLN A 62 -1.69 8.38 -5.55
N ILE A 63 -1.58 7.09 -5.19
CA ILE A 63 -1.14 6.05 -6.13
C ILE A 63 -2.11 5.93 -7.32
N ALA A 64 -3.42 5.89 -7.05
CA ALA A 64 -4.43 5.84 -8.11
C ALA A 64 -4.31 7.04 -9.07
N ASN A 65 -4.15 8.25 -8.53
CA ASN A 65 -3.97 9.47 -9.32
C ASN A 65 -2.71 9.42 -10.19
N LEU A 66 -1.57 9.03 -9.63
CA LEU A 66 -0.29 8.95 -10.35
C LEU A 66 -0.23 7.79 -11.36
N SER A 67 -1.09 6.78 -11.20
CA SER A 67 -1.24 5.66 -12.15
C SER A 67 -2.40 5.82 -13.12
N GLU A 68 -3.06 6.99 -13.13
CA GLU A 68 -4.24 7.29 -13.95
C GLU A 68 -5.36 6.25 -13.79
N ARG A 69 -5.51 5.70 -12.58
CA ARG A 69 -6.57 4.75 -12.23
C ARG A 69 -7.59 5.40 -11.30
N GLN A 70 -8.82 4.90 -11.36
CA GLN A 70 -9.87 5.29 -10.43
C GLN A 70 -9.85 4.40 -9.18
N PHE A 71 -9.83 5.01 -8.00
CA PHE A 71 -10.00 4.32 -6.72
C PHE A 71 -11.05 5.03 -5.88
N SER A 72 -12.27 4.47 -5.86
CA SER A 72 -13.45 5.14 -5.32
C SER A 72 -14.48 4.14 -4.81
N TYR A 73 -15.62 4.64 -4.31
CA TYR A 73 -16.75 3.77 -3.94
C TYR A 73 -17.26 2.92 -5.12
N LEU A 74 -17.31 3.50 -6.33
CA LEU A 74 -17.79 2.83 -7.56
C LEU A 74 -16.71 1.97 -8.22
N SER A 75 -15.43 2.26 -7.95
CA SER A 75 -14.27 1.50 -8.42
C SER A 75 -13.42 1.11 -7.22
N PRO A 76 -13.87 0.12 -6.42
CA PRO A 76 -13.34 -0.09 -5.08
C PRO A 76 -12.09 -0.97 -5.04
N ILE A 77 -11.57 -1.41 -6.19
CA ILE A 77 -10.36 -2.22 -6.28
C ILE A 77 -9.35 -1.45 -7.11
N LEU A 78 -8.15 -1.29 -6.57
CA LEU A 78 -7.00 -0.73 -7.27
C LEU A 78 -5.96 -1.85 -7.43
N ASP A 79 -5.67 -2.24 -8.67
CA ASP A 79 -4.59 -3.17 -9.02
C ASP A 79 -3.69 -2.50 -10.05
N VAL A 80 -2.47 -2.16 -9.64
CA VAL A 80 -1.51 -1.41 -10.46
C VAL A 80 -0.12 -2.00 -10.32
N SER A 81 0.60 -2.06 -11.44
CA SER A 81 2.01 -2.44 -11.50
C SER A 81 2.83 -1.24 -11.99
N PHE A 82 3.93 -0.94 -11.31
CA PHE A 82 4.79 0.20 -11.60
C PHE A 82 6.21 -0.05 -11.09
N GLY A 83 7.21 0.17 -11.93
CA GLY A 83 8.60 -0.19 -11.59
C GLY A 83 8.70 -1.67 -11.22
N ARG A 84 9.29 -1.95 -10.05
CA ARG A 84 9.36 -3.30 -9.46
C ARG A 84 8.11 -3.69 -8.66
N TYR A 85 7.18 -2.76 -8.46
CA TYR A 85 6.08 -2.91 -7.52
C TYR A 85 4.79 -3.37 -8.19
N ARG A 86 3.98 -4.11 -7.42
CA ARG A 86 2.56 -4.34 -7.67
C ARG A 86 1.77 -4.06 -6.41
N LEU A 87 0.83 -3.12 -6.52
CA LEU A 87 -0.11 -2.78 -5.46
C LEU A 87 -1.49 -3.34 -5.79
N CYS A 88 -2.08 -4.05 -4.83
CA CYS A 88 -3.49 -4.42 -4.81
C CYS A 88 -4.15 -3.79 -3.57
N ALA A 89 -5.22 -3.02 -3.74
CA ALA A 89 -5.90 -2.35 -2.64
C ALA A 89 -7.43 -2.40 -2.76
N CYS A 90 -8.09 -2.43 -1.61
CA CYS A 90 -9.55 -2.42 -1.46
C CYS A 90 -10.02 -1.14 -0.78
N PHE A 91 -11.07 -0.54 -1.34
CA PHE A 91 -11.72 0.66 -0.84
C PHE A 91 -12.64 0.33 0.34
N LEU A 92 -12.93 1.35 1.16
CA LEU A 92 -13.75 1.25 2.37
C LEU A 92 -15.20 0.76 2.19
N SER A 93 -15.65 0.58 0.95
CA SER A 93 -16.94 -0.04 0.61
C SER A 93 -16.90 -1.56 0.69
N LEU A 94 -15.72 -2.18 0.55
CA LEU A 94 -15.54 -3.63 0.54
C LEU A 94 -14.95 -4.20 1.84
N THR A 95 -14.19 -3.39 2.57
CA THR A 95 -13.38 -3.87 3.70
C THR A 95 -13.85 -3.35 5.04
N ARG A 96 -13.84 -4.24 6.04
CA ARG A 96 -14.20 -3.95 7.43
C ARG A 96 -13.26 -4.62 8.42
N VAL A 97 -12.96 -3.92 9.50
CA VAL A 97 -12.28 -4.46 10.68
C VAL A 97 -13.07 -4.04 11.91
N LYS A 98 -13.51 -5.01 12.71
CA LYS A 98 -14.35 -4.78 13.90
C LYS A 98 -15.59 -3.91 13.57
N ASP A 99 -16.29 -4.30 12.51
CA ASP A 99 -17.47 -3.63 11.92
C ASP A 99 -17.27 -2.20 11.39
N GLN A 100 -16.08 -1.64 11.54
CA GLN A 100 -15.74 -0.33 11.00
C GLN A 100 -15.23 -0.45 9.57
N LYS A 101 -15.65 0.49 8.72
CA LYS A 101 -15.08 0.65 7.37
C LYS A 101 -13.57 0.89 7.48
N SER A 102 -12.81 0.25 6.60
CA SER A 102 -11.36 0.44 6.54
C SER A 102 -10.86 0.23 5.13
N TYR A 103 -9.64 0.65 4.83
CA TYR A 103 -8.93 0.27 3.60
C TYR A 103 -8.13 -1.01 3.84
N SER A 104 -7.75 -1.71 2.78
CA SER A 104 -6.68 -2.71 2.87
C SER A 104 -5.80 -2.64 1.64
N PHE A 105 -4.53 -3.02 1.77
CA PHE A 105 -3.66 -3.17 0.61
C PHE A 105 -2.57 -4.23 0.84
N SER A 106 -2.02 -4.72 -0.27
CA SER A 106 -0.75 -5.44 -0.34
C SER A 106 0.11 -4.81 -1.43
N LEU A 107 1.37 -4.59 -1.13
CA LEU A 107 2.42 -4.10 -2.02
C LEU A 107 3.51 -5.17 -2.09
N ARG A 108 3.80 -5.65 -3.29
CA ARG A 108 4.92 -6.54 -3.60
C ARG A 108 5.92 -5.81 -4.47
#